data_AF-A0A160MJ17-F1
#
_entry.id   AF-A0A160MJ17-F1
#
_cell.length_a   1.000
_cell.length_b   1.000
_cell.length_c   1.000
_cell.angle_alpha   90.00
_cell.angle_beta   90.00
_cell.angle_gamma   90.00
#
_symmetry.space_group_name_H-M   'P 1'
#
loop_
_entity.id
_entity.type
_entity.pdbx_description
1 polymer ?
#
loop_
_entity_poly.entity_id
_entity_poly.type
_entity_poly.pdbx_seq_one_letter_code
_entity_poly.pdbx_strand_id
1 'polypeptide(L)'
;MDYVIKLSDKIDDYEGYVEVLRLSDRFDGKTESLDKMVKIENRLIQDLYKMTLSDLIRILSESSAGGENISTPILPQNCIKHVWVNRAAKQHEVYIEIPKRRWDITYHSQAFEKVGFPRMIFKYSVSDTQVTLSNIVAVQEQGILTDETPLFLFPFSNVNTDTKVCMGGNELPPIKTLSQLSTFHNIFFAAPFGDDYGSKTSNGKTIRELFTVLKDNDFNDEWLVPLKESILGNF
;
A
#
# COMPACT_ATOMS: atom_id res chain seq x y z
N MET A 1 11.60 28.20 18.26
CA MET A 1 12.17 29.19 17.34
C MET A 1 11.48 28.90 16.04
N ASP A 2 10.69 29.85 15.60
CA ASP A 2 9.61 29.58 14.66
C ASP A 2 9.95 30.28 13.35
N TYR A 3 9.72 29.57 12.25
CA TYR A 3 9.99 30.04 10.91
C TYR A 3 8.68 30.10 10.15
N VAL A 4 8.41 31.22 9.49
CA VAL A 4 7.29 31.35 8.56
C VAL A 4 7.86 31.30 7.16
N ILE A 5 7.39 30.33 6.36
CA ILE A 5 7.77 30.17 4.97
C ILE A 5 6.62 30.68 4.11
N LYS A 6 6.86 31.74 3.35
CA LYS A 6 5.90 32.28 2.39
C LYS A 6 6.35 31.94 0.98
N LEU A 7 5.52 31.17 0.30
CA LEU A 7 5.65 30.91 -1.13
C LEU A 7 4.97 32.06 -1.88
N SER A 8 5.71 32.78 -2.73
CA SER A 8 5.16 33.89 -3.50
C SER A 8 5.14 33.54 -4.98
N ASP A 9 3.98 33.19 -5.51
CA ASP A 9 3.71 33.17 -6.95
C ASP A 9 3.25 34.56 -7.39
N LYS A 10 4.20 35.43 -7.75
CA LYS A 10 3.87 36.59 -8.58
C LYS A 10 4.06 36.19 -10.03
N ILE A 11 2.99 36.32 -10.81
CA ILE A 11 2.86 35.88 -12.22
C ILE A 11 3.94 36.49 -13.14
N ASP A 12 4.64 37.55 -12.71
CA ASP A 12 5.69 38.22 -13.50
C ASP A 12 7.12 37.70 -13.25
N ASP A 13 7.36 36.87 -12.22
CA ASP A 13 8.67 36.29 -11.90
C ASP A 13 8.70 34.80 -12.30
N TYR A 14 9.24 34.50 -13.48
CA TYR A 14 9.26 33.16 -14.11
C TYR A 14 9.97 32.04 -13.30
N GLU A 15 10.62 32.34 -12.17
CA GLU A 15 11.35 31.34 -11.37
C GLU A 15 10.79 31.09 -9.96
N GLY A 16 9.81 31.87 -9.49
CA GLY A 16 9.26 31.73 -8.13
C GLY A 16 10.29 31.96 -7.01
N TYR A 17 9.89 32.58 -5.91
CA TYR A 17 10.79 32.78 -4.77
C TYR A 17 10.13 32.45 -3.45
N VAL A 18 10.96 32.10 -2.48
CA VAL A 18 10.55 31.80 -1.12
C VAL A 18 11.11 32.87 -0.19
N GLU A 19 10.22 33.44 0.63
CA GLU A 19 10.57 34.30 1.75
C GLU A 19 10.52 33.47 3.02
N VAL A 20 11.65 33.37 3.72
CA VAL A 20 11.75 32.70 5.02
C VAL A 20 11.95 33.78 6.08
N LEU A 21 10.97 33.89 6.96
CA LEU A 21 10.94 34.83 8.07
C LEU A 21 11.29 34.09 9.35
N ARG A 22 12.36 34.51 10.01
CA ARG A 22 12.73 34.02 11.34
C ARG A 22 12.09 34.91 12.40
N LEU A 23 11.24 34.33 13.24
CA LEU A 23 10.58 35.06 14.30
C LEU A 23 11.45 35.14 15.55
N SER A 24 11.46 36.30 16.20
CA SER A 24 12.13 36.54 17.48
C SER A 24 11.42 35.86 18.66
N ASP A 25 10.09 35.72 18.57
CA ASP A 25 9.22 35.06 19.56
C ASP A 25 8.43 33.90 18.93
N ARG A 26 7.86 33.02 19.77
CA ARG A 26 7.02 31.89 19.28
C ARG A 26 5.74 32.42 18.67
N PHE A 27 5.31 31.82 17.56
CA PHE A 27 4.05 32.14 16.91
C PHE A 27 2.88 31.64 17.77
N ASP A 28 1.98 32.54 18.15
CA ASP A 28 0.87 32.23 19.06
C ASP A 28 -0.34 31.56 18.36
N GLY A 29 -0.20 31.25 17.07
CA GLY A 29 -1.19 30.51 16.29
C GLY A 29 -2.46 31.29 15.93
N LYS A 30 -2.53 32.59 16.25
CA LYS A 30 -3.64 33.42 15.81
C LYS A 30 -3.45 33.79 14.34
N THR A 31 -4.50 33.59 13.56
CA THR A 31 -4.55 33.89 12.13
C THR A 31 -4.60 35.40 11.88
N GLU A 32 -3.56 36.14 12.27
CA GLU A 32 -3.34 37.49 11.76
C GLU A 32 -2.76 37.40 10.35
N SER A 33 -3.15 38.32 9.45
CA SER A 33 -2.58 38.32 8.10
C SER A 33 -1.07 38.58 8.20
N LEU A 34 -0.28 37.83 7.43
CA LEU A 34 1.19 37.98 7.38
C LEU A 34 1.61 39.45 7.16
N ASP A 35 0.82 40.20 6.40
CA ASP A 35 1.05 41.61 6.08
C ASP A 35 0.90 42.54 7.30
N LYS A 36 0.12 42.10 8.30
CA LYS A 36 0.00 42.76 9.60
C LYS A 36 1.16 42.36 10.53
N MET A 37 1.62 41.11 10.50
CA MET A 37 2.77 40.67 11.28
C MET A 37 4.07 41.41 10.91
N VAL A 38 4.25 41.74 9.62
CA VAL A 38 5.38 42.55 9.13
C VAL A 38 5.32 44.00 9.64
N LYS A 39 4.12 44.52 9.95
CA LYS A 39 3.90 45.93 10.31
C LYS A 39 3.77 46.20 11.81
N ILE A 40 3.78 45.18 12.67
CA ILE A 40 3.72 45.38 14.12
C ILE A 40 5.14 45.66 14.66
N GLU A 41 5.42 46.95 14.79
CA GLU A 41 6.34 47.55 15.77
C GLU A 41 7.78 47.00 15.85
N ASN A 42 8.50 46.85 14.74
CA ASN A 42 9.97 46.66 14.76
C ASN A 42 10.50 45.49 15.63
N ARG A 43 9.68 44.51 16.03
CA ARG A 43 10.06 43.53 17.06
C ARG A 43 9.97 42.05 16.70
N LEU A 44 9.40 41.66 15.56
CA LEU A 44 9.07 40.25 15.32
C LEU A 44 9.80 39.52 14.20
N ILE A 45 10.59 40.20 13.36
CA ILE A 45 11.39 39.56 12.31
C ILE A 45 12.86 39.76 12.67
N GLN A 46 13.52 38.70 13.11
CA GLN A 46 14.94 38.73 13.42
C GLN A 46 15.75 38.78 12.13
N ASP A 47 15.34 37.99 11.12
CA ASP A 47 16.03 37.87 9.84
C ASP A 47 15.00 37.57 8.73
N LEU A 48 15.17 38.18 7.55
CA LEU A 48 14.42 37.85 6.32
C LEU A 48 15.39 37.29 5.29
N TYR A 49 15.12 36.07 4.84
CA TYR A 49 15.88 35.42 3.78
C TYR A 49 15.02 35.28 2.54
N LYS A 50 15.56 35.71 1.39
CA LYS A 50 14.96 35.49 0.07
C LYS A 50 15.85 34.53 -0.70
N MET A 51 15.27 33.44 -1.19
CA MET A 51 15.95 32.49 -2.06
C MET A 51 15.01 32.00 -3.16
N THR A 52 15.57 31.44 -4.23
CA THR A 52 14.76 30.78 -5.25
C THR A 52 14.14 29.51 -4.66
N LEU A 53 13.02 29.06 -5.21
CA LEU A 53 12.43 27.78 -4.80
C LEU A 53 13.41 26.61 -5.03
N SER A 54 14.15 26.66 -6.14
CA SER A 54 15.20 25.69 -6.47
C SER A 54 16.30 25.64 -5.41
N ASP A 55 16.75 26.79 -4.90
CA ASP A 55 17.74 26.86 -3.83
C ASP A 55 17.21 26.30 -2.51
N LEU A 56 15.96 26.58 -2.15
CA LEU A 56 15.36 26.01 -0.96
C LEU A 56 15.30 24.48 -1.03
N ILE A 57 14.83 23.95 -2.16
CA ILE A 57 14.78 22.50 -2.41
C ILE A 57 16.18 21.91 -2.33
N ARG A 58 17.17 22.55 -2.96
CA ARG A 58 18.57 22.13 -2.92
C ARG A 58 19.11 22.12 -1.49
N ILE A 59 18.91 23.18 -0.72
CA ILE A 59 19.41 23.29 0.67
C ILE A 59 18.75 22.28 1.58
N LEU A 60 17.43 22.04 1.46
CA LEU A 60 16.74 20.99 2.22
C LEU A 60 17.25 19.60 1.83
N SER A 61 17.49 19.36 0.55
CA SER A 61 18.06 18.11 0.04
C SER A 61 19.51 17.88 0.51
N GLU A 62 20.34 18.93 0.51
CA GLU A 62 21.72 18.90 1.02
C GLU A 62 21.77 18.78 2.55
N SER A 63 20.84 19.42 3.27
CA SER A 63 20.75 19.33 4.74
C SER A 63 20.24 17.97 5.21
N SER A 64 19.42 17.30 4.38
CA SER A 64 19.01 15.91 4.59
C SER A 64 20.05 14.89 4.13
N ALA A 65 21.13 15.33 3.46
CA ALA A 65 22.22 14.45 3.01
C ALA A 65 23.12 13.93 4.15
N GLY A 66 22.92 14.40 5.38
CA GLY A 66 23.28 13.67 6.59
C GLY A 66 22.29 12.52 6.84
N GLY A 67 22.20 11.59 5.90
CA GLY A 67 21.16 10.55 5.90
C GLY A 67 21.34 9.60 7.07
N GLU A 68 20.57 9.78 8.14
CA GLU A 68 20.32 8.68 9.07
C GLU A 68 19.72 7.53 8.28
N ASN A 69 20.35 6.35 8.36
CA ASN A 69 19.81 5.16 7.71
C ASN A 69 18.41 4.88 8.27
N ILE A 70 17.38 5.12 7.48
CA ILE A 70 16.01 4.74 7.83
C ILE A 70 15.88 3.25 7.55
N SER A 71 16.11 2.45 8.59
CA SER A 71 15.95 1.00 8.51
C SER A 71 14.47 0.63 8.51
N THR A 72 14.06 -0.30 7.64
CA THR A 72 12.75 -0.93 7.77
C THR A 72 12.76 -1.90 8.93
N PRO A 73 11.61 -2.14 9.59
CA PRO A 73 11.45 -3.29 10.48
C PRO A 73 11.76 -4.60 9.74
N ILE A 74 11.94 -5.68 10.49
CA ILE A 74 12.01 -7.03 9.91
C ILE A 74 10.74 -7.27 9.10
N LEU A 75 10.92 -7.50 7.80
CA LEU A 75 9.82 -7.73 6.87
C LEU A 75 9.28 -9.16 7.01
N PRO A 76 7.99 -9.37 6.76
CA PRO A 76 7.42 -10.71 6.73
C PRO A 76 8.09 -11.58 5.66
N GLN A 77 8.10 -12.89 5.91
CA GLN A 77 8.59 -13.85 4.93
C GLN A 77 7.81 -13.70 3.61
N ASN A 78 8.51 -13.83 2.49
CA ASN A 78 8.00 -13.64 1.13
C ASN A 78 7.45 -12.22 0.87
N CYS A 79 7.87 -11.21 1.65
CA CYS A 79 7.58 -9.82 1.34
C CYS A 79 8.32 -9.41 0.06
N ILE A 80 7.56 -9.02 -0.97
CA ILE A 80 8.09 -8.62 -2.28
C ILE A 80 8.20 -7.10 -2.43
N LYS A 81 7.34 -6.35 -1.73
CA LYS A 81 7.24 -4.89 -1.81
C LYS A 81 6.68 -4.34 -0.50
N HIS A 82 7.26 -3.26 -0.01
CA HIS A 82 6.79 -2.51 1.16
C HIS A 82 6.79 -1.02 0.83
N VAL A 83 5.64 -0.37 1.00
CA VAL A 83 5.42 1.02 0.57
C VAL A 83 4.88 1.83 1.74
N TRP A 84 5.59 2.89 2.12
CA TRP A 84 5.03 3.88 3.04
C TRP A 84 4.07 4.79 2.28
N VAL A 85 2.77 4.71 2.61
CA VAL A 85 1.75 5.59 2.06
C VAL A 85 1.75 6.93 2.80
N ASN A 86 1.83 6.88 4.14
CA ASN A 86 1.97 8.06 4.98
C ASN A 86 2.79 7.71 6.22
N ARG A 87 4.04 8.18 6.29
CA ARG A 87 4.93 7.90 7.42
C ARG A 87 4.45 8.55 8.72
N ALA A 88 3.93 9.77 8.67
CA ALA A 88 3.45 10.48 9.86
C ALA A 88 2.24 9.78 10.49
N ALA A 89 1.34 9.24 9.67
CA ALA A 89 0.17 8.47 10.11
C ALA A 89 0.46 6.96 10.27
N LYS A 90 1.72 6.53 10.10
CA LYS A 90 2.15 5.12 10.11
C LYS A 90 1.32 4.20 9.19
N GLN A 91 0.96 4.70 8.02
CA GLN A 91 0.22 3.94 7.01
C GLN A 91 1.20 3.39 5.97
N HIS A 92 1.14 2.08 5.76
CA HIS A 92 1.95 1.41 4.75
C HIS A 92 1.24 0.21 4.14
N GLU A 93 1.72 -0.19 2.98
CA GLU A 93 1.26 -1.35 2.23
C GLU A 93 2.36 -2.40 2.18
N VAL A 94 1.99 -3.66 2.43
CA VAL A 94 2.91 -4.81 2.43
C VAL A 94 2.39 -5.83 1.44
N TYR A 95 3.22 -6.23 0.50
CA TYR A 95 2.90 -7.20 -0.54
C TYR A 95 3.63 -8.50 -0.22
N ILE A 96 2.88 -9.58 -0.07
CA ILE A 96 3.41 -10.89 0.31
C ILE A 96 3.08 -11.89 -0.79
N GLU A 97 4.09 -12.57 -1.28
CA GLU A 97 3.94 -13.69 -2.20
C GLU A 97 3.50 -14.94 -1.44
N ILE A 98 2.41 -15.54 -1.91
CA ILE A 98 1.94 -16.85 -1.49
C ILE A 98 2.24 -17.84 -2.62
N PRO A 99 3.12 -18.83 -2.39
CA PRO A 99 3.47 -19.79 -3.42
C PRO A 99 2.26 -20.65 -3.80
N LYS A 100 2.29 -21.19 -5.02
CA LYS A 100 1.31 -22.17 -5.49
C LYS A 100 1.26 -23.34 -4.50
N ARG A 101 0.07 -23.62 -3.97
CA ARG A 101 -0.12 -24.62 -2.92
C ARG A 101 -1.55 -25.11 -2.89
N ARG A 102 -1.73 -26.28 -2.29
CA ARG A 102 -3.05 -26.83 -1.95
C ARG A 102 -3.45 -26.41 -0.53
N TRP A 103 -4.72 -26.03 -0.38
CA TRP A 103 -5.29 -25.58 0.89
C TRP A 103 -6.55 -26.38 1.22
N ASP A 104 -6.76 -26.62 2.51
CA ASP A 104 -8.04 -27.08 3.02
C ASP A 104 -8.93 -25.86 3.20
N ILE A 105 -10.12 -25.88 2.59
CA ILE A 105 -11.05 -24.76 2.58
C ILE A 105 -12.46 -25.23 2.91
N THR A 106 -13.30 -24.30 3.35
CA THR A 106 -14.73 -24.55 3.52
C THR A 106 -15.48 -23.76 2.44
N TYR A 107 -16.34 -24.42 1.67
CA TYR A 107 -17.26 -23.78 0.74
C TYR A 107 -18.68 -23.92 1.27
N HIS A 108 -19.32 -22.79 1.60
CA HIS A 108 -20.52 -22.72 2.44
C HIS A 108 -20.35 -23.51 3.74
N SER A 109 -20.96 -24.69 3.84
CA SER A 109 -20.85 -25.59 5.01
C SER A 109 -20.13 -26.92 4.67
N GLN A 110 -19.55 -27.03 3.47
CA GLN A 110 -18.88 -28.24 2.98
C GLN A 110 -17.36 -28.05 2.98
N ALA A 111 -16.64 -28.96 3.63
CA ALA A 111 -15.17 -28.98 3.59
C ALA A 111 -14.67 -29.55 2.26
N PHE A 112 -13.63 -28.91 1.71
CA PHE A 112 -12.83 -29.38 0.59
C PHE A 112 -11.37 -29.41 1.01
N GLU A 113 -10.77 -30.59 0.97
CA GLU A 113 -9.37 -30.78 1.33
C GLU A 113 -8.47 -30.65 0.12
N LYS A 114 -7.24 -30.15 0.33
CA LYS A 114 -6.16 -30.10 -0.66
C LYS A 114 -6.58 -29.52 -2.02
N VAL A 115 -7.35 -28.44 -2.00
CA VAL A 115 -7.75 -27.70 -3.21
C VAL A 115 -6.55 -26.93 -3.73
N GLY A 116 -6.17 -27.10 -5.01
CA GLY A 116 -5.09 -26.34 -5.63
C GLY A 116 -5.41 -24.86 -5.84
N PHE A 117 -4.55 -23.98 -5.33
CA PHE A 117 -4.56 -22.54 -5.58
C PHE A 117 -3.34 -22.13 -6.42
N PRO A 118 -3.47 -21.12 -7.30
CA PRO A 118 -2.33 -20.57 -8.04
C PRO A 118 -1.33 -19.88 -7.10
N ARG A 119 -0.18 -19.47 -7.64
CA ARG A 119 0.70 -18.51 -6.97
C ARG A 119 -0.02 -17.15 -6.90
N MET A 120 0.09 -16.46 -5.76
CA MET A 120 -0.69 -15.26 -5.48
C MET A 120 0.16 -14.17 -4.84
N ILE A 121 -0.31 -12.93 -4.94
CA ILE A 121 0.23 -11.79 -4.21
C ILE A 121 -0.89 -11.20 -3.36
N PHE A 122 -0.64 -11.14 -2.06
CA PHE A 122 -1.54 -10.57 -1.07
C PHE A 122 -1.05 -9.16 -0.73
N LYS A 123 -1.91 -8.17 -0.89
CA LYS A 123 -1.66 -6.79 -0.49
C LYS A 123 -2.35 -6.52 0.85
N TYR A 124 -1.57 -6.21 1.86
CA TYR A 124 -2.05 -5.77 3.16
C TYR A 124 -1.89 -4.27 3.30
N SER A 125 -2.96 -3.59 3.72
CA SER A 125 -2.91 -2.21 4.17
C SER A 125 -2.83 -2.21 5.69
N VAL A 126 -1.80 -1.55 6.23
CA VAL A 126 -1.55 -1.47 7.67
C VAL A 126 -1.63 -0.01 8.09
N SER A 127 -2.38 0.25 9.16
CA SER A 127 -2.49 1.56 9.80
C SER A 127 -2.26 1.39 11.29
N ASP A 128 -1.09 1.84 11.76
CA ASP A 128 -0.59 1.57 13.12
C ASP A 128 -0.58 0.06 13.43
N THR A 129 -1.51 -0.46 14.23
CA THR A 129 -1.63 -1.90 14.52
C THR A 129 -2.72 -2.60 13.71
N GLN A 130 -3.59 -1.86 13.02
CA GLN A 130 -4.73 -2.42 12.29
C GLN A 130 -4.29 -2.88 10.91
N VAL A 131 -4.82 -4.04 10.49
CA VAL A 131 -4.45 -4.68 9.22
C VAL A 131 -5.71 -5.01 8.45
N THR A 132 -5.70 -4.69 7.17
CA THR A 132 -6.73 -5.13 6.21
C THR A 132 -6.04 -5.84 5.05
N LEU A 133 -6.54 -7.00 4.67
CA LEU A 133 -6.20 -7.63 3.40
C LEU A 133 -6.99 -6.93 2.31
N SER A 134 -6.34 -6.03 1.58
CA SER A 134 -6.99 -5.10 0.66
C SER A 134 -7.19 -5.72 -0.72
N ASN A 135 -6.16 -6.39 -1.26
CA ASN A 135 -6.21 -6.97 -2.59
C ASN A 135 -5.53 -8.34 -2.67
N ILE A 136 -6.04 -9.20 -3.55
CA ILE A 136 -5.38 -10.44 -3.98
C ILE A 136 -5.36 -10.49 -5.50
N VAL A 137 -4.20 -10.82 -6.05
CA VAL A 137 -4.02 -11.15 -7.47
C VAL A 137 -3.32 -12.49 -7.61
N ALA A 138 -3.56 -13.17 -8.73
CA ALA A 138 -2.83 -14.36 -9.11
C ALA A 138 -1.66 -14.00 -10.03
N VAL A 139 -0.63 -14.83 -10.01
CA VAL A 139 0.52 -14.78 -10.90
C VAL A 139 0.84 -16.20 -11.37
N GLN A 140 1.48 -16.33 -12.52
CA GLN A 140 1.94 -17.63 -12.97
C GLN A 140 3.07 -18.16 -12.08
N GLU A 141 3.19 -19.48 -11.99
CA GLU A 141 4.14 -20.17 -11.11
C GLU A 141 5.60 -19.87 -11.46
N GLN A 142 5.91 -19.63 -12.73
CA GLN A 142 7.30 -19.56 -13.20
C GLN A 142 7.92 -18.17 -12.97
N GLY A 143 9.19 -18.17 -12.54
CA GLY A 143 10.05 -17.00 -12.58
C GLY A 143 10.08 -16.13 -11.32
N ILE A 144 11.04 -15.20 -11.33
CA ILE A 144 11.21 -14.15 -10.31
C ILE A 144 10.15 -13.07 -10.56
N LEU A 145 9.53 -12.57 -9.49
CA LEU A 145 8.62 -11.44 -9.58
C LEU A 145 9.43 -10.17 -9.88
N THR A 146 9.08 -9.52 -10.98
CA THR A 146 9.59 -8.21 -11.41
C THR A 146 8.43 -7.23 -11.58
N ASP A 147 8.73 -5.95 -11.73
CA ASP A 147 7.70 -4.93 -11.93
C ASP A 147 6.87 -5.15 -13.21
N GLU A 148 7.42 -5.85 -14.20
CA GLU A 148 6.76 -6.22 -15.45
C GLU A 148 5.96 -7.53 -15.35
N THR A 149 5.94 -8.19 -14.19
CA THR A 149 5.22 -9.46 -14.03
C THR A 149 3.73 -9.26 -14.30
N PRO A 150 3.15 -9.98 -15.28
CA PRO A 150 1.73 -9.89 -15.57
C PRO A 150 0.89 -10.39 -14.40
N LEU A 151 -0.16 -9.64 -14.07
CA LEU A 151 -1.10 -10.00 -13.02
C LEU A 151 -2.38 -10.61 -13.60
N PHE A 152 -2.97 -11.51 -12.84
CA PHE A 152 -4.19 -12.22 -13.19
C PHE A 152 -5.23 -12.08 -12.10
N LEU A 153 -6.50 -12.24 -12.47
CA LEU A 153 -7.61 -12.29 -11.52
C LEU A 153 -7.44 -13.49 -10.59
N PHE A 154 -7.75 -13.27 -9.31
CA PHE A 154 -7.89 -14.37 -8.37
C PHE A 154 -9.08 -15.26 -8.80
N PRO A 155 -8.88 -16.58 -8.95
CA PRO A 155 -9.84 -17.41 -9.67
C PRO A 155 -11.12 -17.76 -8.88
N PHE A 156 -11.12 -17.61 -7.56
CA PHE A 156 -12.22 -18.03 -6.69
C PHE A 156 -13.08 -16.86 -6.16
N SER A 157 -14.05 -17.16 -5.30
CA SER A 157 -14.93 -16.18 -4.63
C SER A 157 -14.16 -15.36 -3.58
N ASN A 158 -14.85 -14.43 -2.91
CA ASN A 158 -14.29 -13.51 -1.90
C ASN A 158 -13.36 -12.41 -2.45
N VAL A 159 -13.07 -12.41 -3.75
CA VAL A 159 -12.28 -11.36 -4.41
C VAL A 159 -13.02 -10.85 -5.64
N ASN A 160 -13.22 -9.53 -5.73
CA ASN A 160 -13.89 -8.91 -6.87
C ASN A 160 -12.97 -8.87 -8.11
N THR A 161 -13.54 -8.61 -9.30
CA THR A 161 -12.79 -8.38 -10.54
C THR A 161 -11.82 -7.20 -10.44
N ASP A 162 -12.10 -6.24 -9.55
CA ASP A 162 -11.20 -5.13 -9.23
C ASP A 162 -10.13 -5.50 -8.21
N THR A 163 -9.89 -6.79 -7.98
CA THR A 163 -8.90 -7.40 -7.06
C THR A 163 -9.15 -7.18 -5.56
N LYS A 164 -10.16 -6.37 -5.20
CA LYS A 164 -10.50 -6.09 -3.81
C LYS A 164 -11.04 -7.33 -3.10
N VAL A 165 -10.55 -7.57 -1.89
CA VAL A 165 -10.98 -8.70 -1.06
C VAL A 165 -12.20 -8.31 -0.23
N CYS A 166 -13.15 -9.23 -0.14
CA CYS A 166 -14.28 -9.18 0.77
C CYS A 166 -14.21 -10.43 1.65
N MET A 167 -13.85 -10.27 2.92
CA MET A 167 -13.90 -11.35 3.91
C MET A 167 -15.21 -11.35 4.71
N GLY A 168 -16.22 -10.61 4.24
CA GLY A 168 -17.47 -10.38 4.97
C GLY A 168 -17.20 -9.68 6.30
N GLY A 169 -17.70 -10.27 7.40
CA GLY A 169 -17.47 -9.79 8.76
C GLY A 169 -16.19 -10.33 9.42
N ASN A 170 -15.36 -11.10 8.71
CA ASN A 170 -14.10 -11.59 9.27
C ASN A 170 -13.05 -10.48 9.23
N GLU A 171 -12.57 -10.08 10.40
CA GLU A 171 -11.50 -9.10 10.55
C GLU A 171 -10.17 -9.78 10.82
N LEU A 172 -9.08 -9.18 10.34
CA LEU A 172 -7.74 -9.64 10.69
C LEU A 172 -7.37 -9.12 12.09
N PRO A 173 -6.65 -9.92 12.88
CA PRO A 173 -6.22 -9.49 14.20
C PRO A 173 -5.19 -8.35 14.07
N PRO A 174 -5.13 -7.43 15.06
CA PRO A 174 -4.12 -6.40 15.07
C PRO A 174 -2.72 -7.01 15.20
N ILE A 175 -1.73 -6.35 14.61
CA ILE A 175 -0.32 -6.78 14.65
C ILE A 175 0.51 -5.92 15.60
N LYS A 176 1.54 -6.53 16.17
CA LYS A 176 2.63 -5.86 16.88
C LYS A 176 3.83 -5.62 15.97
N THR A 177 4.07 -6.53 15.02
CA THR A 177 5.19 -6.46 14.07
C THR A 177 4.76 -6.91 12.67
N LEU A 178 5.38 -6.35 11.63
CA LEU A 178 5.07 -6.71 10.24
C LEU A 178 5.36 -8.18 9.93
N SER A 179 6.31 -8.79 10.63
CA SER A 179 6.64 -10.21 10.49
C SER A 179 5.43 -11.14 10.69
N GLN A 180 4.43 -10.74 11.48
CA GLN A 180 3.22 -11.55 11.72
C GLN A 180 2.34 -11.70 10.47
N LEU A 181 2.45 -10.78 9.50
CA LEU A 181 1.69 -10.86 8.25
C LEU A 181 2.05 -12.10 7.41
N SER A 182 3.20 -12.72 7.67
CA SER A 182 3.62 -13.93 6.95
C SER A 182 2.65 -15.09 7.11
N THR A 183 1.80 -15.10 8.14
CA THR A 183 0.83 -16.17 8.40
C THR A 183 -0.63 -15.75 8.17
N PHE A 184 -0.91 -14.48 7.85
CA PHE A 184 -2.28 -13.96 7.79
C PHE A 184 -3.10 -14.54 6.63
N HIS A 185 -2.43 -15.02 5.58
CA HIS A 185 -3.09 -15.73 4.49
C HIS A 185 -3.87 -16.97 4.98
N ASN A 186 -3.45 -17.60 6.09
CA ASN A 186 -4.19 -18.73 6.67
C ASN A 186 -5.59 -18.33 7.15
N ILE A 187 -5.76 -17.09 7.61
CA ILE A 187 -7.07 -16.57 8.05
C ILE A 187 -8.01 -16.43 6.85
N PHE A 188 -7.49 -15.96 5.71
CA PHE A 188 -8.25 -15.89 4.46
C PHE A 188 -8.71 -17.28 3.99
N PHE A 189 -7.84 -18.29 4.03
CA PHE A 189 -8.21 -19.66 3.62
C PHE A 189 -9.14 -20.36 4.62
N ALA A 190 -9.06 -20.00 5.91
CA ALA A 190 -9.96 -20.52 6.94
C ALA A 190 -11.37 -19.90 6.86
N ALA A 191 -11.50 -18.72 6.25
CA ALA A 191 -12.81 -18.11 6.02
C ALA A 191 -13.60 -18.92 4.98
N PRO A 192 -14.92 -19.08 5.17
CA PRO A 192 -15.74 -19.82 4.21
C PRO A 192 -15.78 -19.09 2.87
N PHE A 193 -15.58 -19.83 1.80
CA PHE A 193 -15.84 -19.40 0.44
C PHE A 193 -17.33 -19.53 0.16
N GLY A 194 -17.92 -18.47 -0.40
CA GLY A 194 -19.30 -18.48 -0.89
C GLY A 194 -19.36 -18.47 -2.41
N ASP A 195 -20.47 -18.01 -2.95
CA ASP A 195 -20.65 -17.75 -4.38
C ASP A 195 -20.38 -16.30 -4.77
N ASP A 196 -20.08 -15.45 -3.78
CA ASP A 196 -19.84 -14.03 -3.99
C ASP A 196 -18.73 -13.77 -4.99
N TYR A 197 -19.02 -12.87 -5.93
CA TYR A 197 -18.15 -12.51 -7.06
C TYR A 197 -17.85 -13.64 -8.05
N GLY A 198 -18.38 -14.86 -7.85
CA GLY A 198 -18.24 -15.98 -8.79
C GLY A 198 -16.80 -16.43 -9.07
N SER A 199 -16.65 -17.33 -10.04
CA SER A 199 -15.35 -17.80 -10.54
C SER A 199 -14.80 -16.88 -11.63
N LYS A 200 -13.48 -16.69 -11.65
CA LYS A 200 -12.76 -15.91 -12.69
C LYS A 200 -11.73 -16.75 -13.41
N THR A 201 -12.19 -17.82 -14.05
CA THR A 201 -11.34 -18.72 -14.84
C THR A 201 -11.79 -18.77 -16.29
N SER A 202 -10.86 -18.98 -17.22
CA SER A 202 -11.15 -19.09 -18.66
C SER A 202 -11.95 -20.35 -19.02
N ASN A 203 -11.99 -21.34 -18.14
CA ASN A 203 -12.63 -22.64 -18.35
C ASN A 203 -14.16 -22.65 -18.09
N GLY A 204 -14.75 -21.53 -17.68
CA GLY A 204 -16.20 -21.35 -17.49
C GLY A 204 -16.84 -22.15 -16.35
N LYS A 205 -16.04 -22.83 -15.51
CA LYS A 205 -16.57 -23.62 -14.38
C LYS A 205 -17.08 -22.71 -13.27
N THR A 206 -18.15 -23.11 -12.60
CA THR A 206 -18.63 -22.49 -11.36
C THR A 206 -17.64 -22.70 -10.21
N ILE A 207 -17.79 -21.95 -9.11
CA ILE A 207 -16.92 -22.08 -7.92
C ILE A 207 -16.91 -23.52 -7.38
N ARG A 208 -18.09 -24.13 -7.23
CA ARG A 208 -18.21 -25.51 -6.74
C ARG A 208 -17.52 -26.52 -7.66
N GLU A 209 -17.69 -26.37 -8.97
CA GLU A 209 -17.04 -27.24 -9.96
C GLU A 209 -15.52 -27.07 -9.93
N LEU A 210 -15.03 -25.83 -9.79
CA LEU A 210 -13.60 -25.56 -9.62
C LEU A 210 -13.04 -26.27 -8.40
N PHE A 211 -13.64 -26.10 -7.22
CA PHE A 211 -13.19 -26.78 -6.00
C PHE A 211 -13.26 -28.30 -6.11
N THR A 212 -14.25 -28.83 -6.81
CA THR A 212 -14.38 -30.28 -7.04
C THR A 212 -13.26 -30.82 -7.93
N VAL A 213 -12.94 -30.11 -9.02
CA VAL A 213 -11.88 -30.51 -9.96
C VAL A 213 -10.49 -30.31 -9.35
N LEU A 214 -10.31 -29.24 -8.57
CA LEU A 214 -9.03 -28.88 -7.95
C LEU A 214 -8.78 -29.60 -6.63
N LYS A 215 -9.77 -30.34 -6.10
CA LYS A 215 -9.54 -31.24 -4.97
C LYS A 215 -8.48 -32.27 -5.35
N ASP A 216 -7.43 -32.36 -4.55
CA ASP A 216 -6.27 -33.24 -4.77
C ASP A 216 -5.47 -32.97 -6.07
N ASN A 217 -5.74 -31.85 -6.75
CA ASN A 217 -5.09 -31.44 -7.99
C ASN A 217 -4.48 -30.05 -7.85
N ASP A 218 -3.41 -29.78 -8.60
CA ASP A 218 -2.82 -28.44 -8.64
C ASP A 218 -3.61 -27.51 -9.58
N PHE A 219 -3.54 -26.22 -9.31
CA PHE A 219 -4.16 -25.23 -10.19
C PHE A 219 -3.47 -25.21 -11.55
N ASN A 220 -4.24 -25.21 -12.64
CA ASN A 220 -3.70 -25.02 -13.99
C ASN A 220 -3.63 -23.52 -14.31
N ASP A 221 -2.42 -22.98 -14.44
CA ASP A 221 -2.15 -21.57 -14.70
C ASP A 221 -2.73 -21.09 -16.04
N GLU A 222 -3.00 -21.99 -17.00
CA GLU A 222 -3.70 -21.67 -18.26
C GLU A 222 -5.15 -21.19 -18.04
N TRP A 223 -5.71 -21.47 -16.86
CA TRP A 223 -7.06 -21.03 -16.50
C TRP A 223 -7.11 -19.60 -15.99
N LEU A 224 -5.96 -18.97 -15.72
CA LEU A 224 -5.89 -17.61 -15.23
C LEU A 224 -6.39 -16.61 -16.27
N VAL A 225 -7.21 -15.66 -15.81
CA VAL A 225 -7.72 -14.58 -16.65
C VAL A 225 -6.86 -13.33 -16.42
N PRO A 226 -6.25 -12.73 -17.45
CA PRO A 226 -5.41 -11.55 -17.31
C PRO A 226 -6.16 -10.37 -16.68
N LEU A 227 -5.50 -9.67 -15.76
CA LEU A 227 -5.96 -8.37 -15.26
C LEU A 227 -5.55 -7.31 -16.30
N LYS A 228 -6.52 -6.63 -16.91
CA LYS A 228 -6.29 -5.73 -18.05
C LYS A 228 -5.14 -4.76 -17.80
N GLU A 229 -4.08 -4.89 -18.61
CA GLU A 229 -2.89 -4.01 -18.63
C GLU A 229 -2.24 -3.80 -17.26
N SER A 230 -2.38 -4.76 -16.34
CA SER A 230 -1.85 -4.66 -14.99
C SER A 230 -0.60 -5.51 -14.81
N ILE A 231 0.46 -4.84 -14.37
CA ILE A 231 1.76 -5.41 -14.01
C ILE A 231 2.05 -5.08 -12.55
N LEU A 232 2.90 -5.88 -11.90
CA LEU A 232 3.21 -5.73 -10.47
C LEU A 232 3.74 -4.34 -10.07
N GLY A 233 4.49 -3.66 -10.93
CA GLY A 233 5.01 -2.32 -10.65
C GLY A 233 3.90 -1.29 -10.37
N ASN A 234 2.77 -1.43 -11.06
CA ASN A 234 1.62 -0.53 -10.99
C ASN A 234 0.51 -1.01 -10.02
N PHE A 235 0.75 -2.10 -9.30
CA PHE A 235 -0.14 -2.70 -8.30
C PHE A 235 0.29 -2.33 -6.87
#